data_AF-A0A4Q9Y279-F1
#
_entry.id   AF-A0A4Q9Y279-F1
#
_cell.length_a   1.000
_cell.length_b   1.000
_cell.length_c   1.000
_cell.angle_alpha   90.00
_cell.angle_beta   90.00
_cell.angle_gamma   90.00
#
_symmetry.space_group_name_H-M   'P 1'
#
loop_
_entity.id
_entity.type
_entity.pdbx_description
1 polymer ?
#
loop_
_entity_poly.entity_id
_entity_poly.type
_entity_poly.pdbx_seq_one_letter_code
_entity_poly.pdbx_strand_id
1 'polypeptide(L)'
;MINYDCDLMDQGRIEIGERTLIGPHCQLITIYHPLHAGSRSLGKVKTRPIKIGADCWIGAGGTIMGGIELGNKTIVGAGAVVTKSFPDGSVIIGGNPAQYIRNTDDQYSDIPEDAFKASEIRYDVKQRLNVGERVQVAAMTLLPNTRGGHWSFQGTNDAVISVSRDGSVTATGVGTAQVRLTFVQPNFEQVLTDAIDFTVSASRPTTSVAHPSWRLVD
;
A
#
# COMPACT_ATOMS: atom_id res chain seq x y z
N MET A 1 -3.52 -11.93 -0.36
CA MET A 1 -3.49 -10.44 -0.34
C MET A 1 -2.63 -9.98 -1.50
N ILE A 2 -3.08 -9.02 -2.31
CA ILE A 2 -2.27 -8.38 -3.34
C ILE A 2 -2.17 -6.89 -2.97
N ASN A 3 -0.95 -6.38 -2.89
CA ASN A 3 -0.71 -4.99 -2.50
C ASN A 3 -0.81 -4.03 -3.71
N TYR A 4 -0.58 -2.74 -3.50
CA TYR A 4 -0.77 -1.72 -4.54
C TYR A 4 0.20 -1.84 -5.73
N ASP A 5 -0.22 -1.30 -6.87
CA ASP A 5 0.56 -1.18 -8.12
C ASP A 5 1.12 -2.50 -8.67
N CYS A 6 0.38 -3.60 -8.51
CA CYS A 6 0.75 -4.87 -9.15
C CYS A 6 0.20 -4.97 -10.58
N ASP A 7 1.04 -5.42 -11.52
CA ASP A 7 0.67 -5.67 -12.92
C ASP A 7 0.47 -7.16 -13.17
N LEU A 8 -0.77 -7.56 -13.49
CA LEU A 8 -1.10 -8.94 -13.86
C LEU A 8 -1.43 -8.98 -15.36
N MET A 9 -0.48 -9.41 -16.18
CA MET A 9 -0.69 -9.60 -17.62
C MET A 9 -1.21 -11.02 -17.86
N ASP A 10 -2.53 -11.17 -17.93
CA ASP A 10 -3.28 -12.43 -17.74
C ASP A 10 -3.89 -13.02 -19.03
N GLN A 11 -3.36 -12.69 -20.21
CA GLN A 11 -3.79 -13.39 -21.44
C GLN A 11 -3.52 -14.91 -21.36
N GLY A 12 -2.56 -15.34 -20.55
CA GLY A 12 -2.44 -16.70 -20.04
C GLY A 12 -3.00 -16.79 -18.62
N ARG A 13 -3.43 -18.00 -18.22
CA ARG A 13 -3.98 -18.24 -16.89
C ARG A 13 -2.98 -17.90 -15.77
N ILE A 14 -3.44 -17.22 -14.73
CA ILE A 14 -2.72 -17.00 -13.47
C ILE A 14 -3.51 -17.70 -12.35
N GLU A 15 -2.87 -18.64 -11.66
CA GLU A 15 -3.41 -19.32 -10.48
C GLU A 15 -2.62 -18.92 -9.25
N ILE A 16 -3.30 -18.47 -8.19
CA ILE A 16 -2.69 -18.07 -6.91
C ILE A 16 -3.35 -18.86 -5.79
N GLY A 17 -2.55 -19.62 -5.05
CA GLY A 17 -3.00 -20.42 -3.92
C GLY A 17 -3.42 -19.59 -2.70
N GLU A 18 -4.13 -20.25 -1.78
CA GLU A 18 -4.64 -19.63 -0.56
C GLU A 18 -3.54 -19.02 0.31
N ARG A 19 -3.86 -17.96 1.05
CA ARG A 19 -2.97 -17.28 2.01
C ARG A 19 -1.67 -16.72 1.41
N THR A 20 -1.52 -16.76 0.08
CA THR A 20 -0.39 -16.14 -0.61
C THR A 20 -0.46 -14.61 -0.52
N LEU A 21 0.72 -14.02 -0.25
CA LEU A 21 0.93 -12.58 -0.13
C LEU A 21 1.75 -12.09 -1.32
N ILE A 22 1.28 -11.03 -1.99
CA ILE A 22 1.99 -10.36 -3.09
C ILE A 22 2.26 -8.92 -2.65
N GLY A 23 3.54 -8.57 -2.53
CA GLY A 23 4.01 -7.23 -2.17
C GLY A 23 3.71 -6.18 -3.24
N PRO A 24 3.96 -4.89 -2.96
CA PRO A 24 3.65 -3.82 -3.92
C PRO A 24 4.54 -3.90 -5.15
N HIS A 25 4.10 -3.34 -6.28
CA HIS A 25 4.87 -3.26 -7.52
C HIS A 25 5.24 -4.61 -8.16
N CYS A 26 4.58 -5.71 -7.79
CA CYS A 26 4.87 -7.03 -8.37
C CYS A 26 4.29 -7.17 -9.78
N GLN A 27 4.94 -7.98 -10.61
CA GLN A 27 4.55 -8.21 -11.99
C GLN A 27 4.38 -9.70 -12.27
N LEU A 28 3.21 -10.13 -12.75
CA LEU A 28 2.95 -11.50 -13.17
C LEU A 28 2.67 -11.49 -14.68
N ILE A 29 3.64 -11.94 -15.48
CA ILE A 29 3.67 -11.70 -16.92
C ILE A 29 3.53 -13.01 -17.69
N THR A 30 2.33 -13.33 -18.16
CA THR A 30 2.08 -14.58 -18.92
C THR A 30 2.38 -14.47 -20.41
N ILE A 31 2.56 -13.26 -20.93
CA ILE A 31 2.70 -12.95 -22.36
C ILE A 31 4.17 -12.82 -22.75
N TYR A 32 4.51 -13.28 -23.96
CA TYR A 32 5.80 -13.05 -24.59
C TYR A 32 5.68 -12.87 -26.09
N HIS A 33 6.64 -12.15 -26.65
CA HIS A 33 6.83 -12.08 -28.08
C HIS A 33 7.84 -13.13 -28.56
N PRO A 34 7.70 -13.62 -29.81
CA PRO A 34 8.74 -14.40 -30.46
C PRO A 34 10.09 -13.69 -30.45
N LEU A 35 11.16 -14.47 -30.30
CA LEU A 35 12.53 -13.95 -30.38
C LEU A 35 12.86 -13.45 -31.79
N HIS A 36 12.37 -14.16 -32.82
CA HIS A 36 12.54 -13.78 -34.21
C HIS A 36 11.86 -12.43 -34.52
N ALA A 37 12.66 -11.44 -34.93
CA ALA A 37 12.22 -10.06 -35.11
C ALA A 37 11.05 -9.92 -36.10
N GLY A 38 11.10 -10.62 -37.24
CA GLY A 38 10.02 -10.58 -38.24
C GLY A 38 8.70 -11.17 -37.73
N SER A 39 8.75 -12.10 -36.76
CA SER A 39 7.54 -12.61 -36.12
C SER A 39 7.01 -11.63 -35.07
N ARG A 40 7.91 -10.98 -34.33
CA ARG A 40 7.58 -9.97 -33.32
C ARG A 40 7.01 -8.69 -33.92
N SER A 41 7.53 -8.22 -35.06
CA SER A 41 7.04 -7.02 -35.75
C SER A 41 5.61 -7.16 -36.29
N LEU A 42 5.14 -8.40 -36.44
CA LEU A 42 3.76 -8.70 -36.80
C LEU A 42 2.81 -8.75 -35.59
N GLY A 43 3.28 -8.36 -34.40
CA GLY A 43 2.47 -8.37 -33.18
C GLY A 43 2.15 -9.76 -32.65
N LYS A 44 2.83 -10.82 -33.12
CA LYS A 44 2.59 -12.18 -32.63
C LYS A 44 2.95 -12.27 -31.14
N VAL A 45 2.08 -12.94 -30.38
CA VAL A 45 2.25 -13.22 -28.96
C VAL A 45 2.06 -14.71 -28.69
N LYS A 46 2.71 -15.18 -27.63
CA LYS A 46 2.48 -16.49 -27.02
C LYS A 46 2.21 -16.27 -25.54
N THR A 47 1.36 -17.10 -24.96
CA THR A 47 1.09 -17.09 -23.53
C THR A 47 1.57 -18.38 -22.89
N ARG A 48 1.96 -18.31 -21.62
CA ARG A 48 2.24 -19.49 -20.78
C ARG A 48 1.69 -19.22 -19.38
N PRO A 49 0.98 -20.18 -18.76
CA PRO A 49 0.31 -19.96 -17.48
C PRO A 49 1.30 -19.77 -16.34
N ILE A 50 0.90 -19.05 -15.30
CA ILE A 50 1.63 -18.95 -14.02
C ILE A 50 0.81 -19.69 -12.96
N LYS A 51 1.49 -20.48 -12.13
CA LYS A 51 0.90 -21.13 -10.97
C LYS A 51 1.72 -20.84 -9.73
N ILE A 52 1.10 -20.23 -8.73
CA ILE A 52 1.72 -19.93 -7.44
C ILE A 52 0.97 -20.74 -6.38
N GLY A 53 1.70 -21.53 -5.60
CA GLY A 53 1.16 -22.32 -4.51
C GLY A 53 0.52 -21.50 -3.38
N ALA A 54 0.05 -22.22 -2.36
CA ALA A 54 -0.47 -21.63 -1.13
C ALA A 54 0.66 -21.19 -0.19
N ASP A 55 0.36 -20.24 0.69
CA ASP A 55 1.28 -19.73 1.72
C ASP A 55 2.58 -19.13 1.15
N CYS A 56 2.59 -18.72 -0.12
CA CYS A 56 3.75 -18.09 -0.74
C CYS A 56 3.85 -16.61 -0.37
N TRP A 57 5.04 -16.03 -0.49
CA TRP A 57 5.24 -14.60 -0.37
C TRP A 57 6.09 -14.06 -1.53
N ILE A 58 5.53 -13.16 -2.31
CA ILE A 58 6.25 -12.43 -3.35
C ILE A 58 6.64 -11.06 -2.79
N GLY A 59 7.94 -10.84 -2.58
CA GLY A 59 8.48 -9.58 -2.10
C GLY A 59 8.22 -8.42 -3.07
N ALA A 60 8.28 -7.18 -2.56
CA ALA A 60 8.02 -5.97 -3.34
C ALA A 60 8.82 -5.93 -4.64
N GLY A 61 8.18 -5.56 -5.75
CA GLY A 61 8.84 -5.48 -7.06
C GLY A 61 9.22 -6.82 -7.68
N GLY A 62 8.73 -7.95 -7.15
CA GLY A 62 9.02 -9.28 -7.70
C GLY A 62 8.33 -9.49 -9.05
N THR A 63 9.06 -10.05 -10.02
CA THR A 63 8.56 -10.36 -11.36
C THR A 63 8.51 -11.87 -11.58
N ILE A 64 7.32 -12.41 -11.89
CA ILE A 64 7.11 -13.81 -12.24
C ILE A 64 6.84 -13.91 -13.74
N MET A 65 7.75 -14.56 -14.47
CA MET A 65 7.55 -14.82 -15.89
C MET A 65 6.51 -15.93 -16.09
N GLY A 66 5.88 -15.99 -17.27
CA GLY A 66 4.92 -17.05 -17.55
C GLY A 66 5.58 -18.44 -17.59
N GLY A 67 4.75 -19.47 -17.57
CA GLY A 67 5.20 -20.86 -17.60
C GLY A 67 5.91 -21.29 -16.32
N ILE A 68 5.83 -20.49 -15.26
CA ILE A 68 6.46 -20.71 -13.97
C ILE A 68 5.44 -21.31 -13.01
N GLU A 69 5.90 -22.33 -12.30
CA GLU A 69 5.21 -22.94 -11.17
C GLU A 69 6.06 -22.74 -9.91
N LEU A 70 5.46 -22.15 -8.88
CA LEU A 70 6.03 -22.04 -7.54
C LEU A 70 5.29 -22.98 -6.59
N GLY A 71 6.03 -23.82 -5.88
CA GLY A 71 5.52 -24.69 -4.83
C GLY A 71 4.93 -23.91 -3.67
N ASN A 72 4.22 -24.60 -2.78
CA ASN A 72 3.65 -23.97 -1.58
C ASN A 72 4.76 -23.42 -0.67
N LYS A 73 4.52 -22.32 0.05
CA LYS A 73 5.48 -21.72 0.98
C LYS A 73 6.78 -21.20 0.32
N THR A 74 6.80 -21.01 -1.00
CA THR A 74 7.93 -20.35 -1.67
C THR A 74 7.93 -18.86 -1.34
N ILE A 75 9.08 -18.35 -0.90
CA ILE A 75 9.35 -16.93 -0.70
C ILE A 75 10.21 -16.42 -1.84
N VAL A 76 9.74 -15.39 -2.52
CA VAL A 76 10.46 -14.66 -3.56
C VAL A 76 10.96 -13.35 -2.97
N GLY A 77 12.27 -13.14 -2.96
CA GLY A 77 12.88 -11.91 -2.48
C GLY A 77 12.43 -10.67 -3.26
N ALA A 78 12.49 -9.50 -2.63
CA ALA A 78 12.15 -8.24 -3.28
C ALA A 78 13.01 -7.99 -4.54
N GLY A 79 12.38 -7.48 -5.60
CA GLY A 79 13.02 -7.19 -6.89
C GLY A 79 13.50 -8.42 -7.67
N ALA A 80 13.18 -9.65 -7.22
CA ALA A 80 13.65 -10.85 -7.90
C ALA A 80 12.90 -11.09 -9.22
N VAL A 81 13.61 -11.61 -10.24
CA VAL A 81 13.04 -11.96 -11.55
C VAL A 81 13.05 -13.47 -11.72
N VAL A 82 11.87 -14.08 -11.57
CA VAL A 82 11.69 -15.53 -11.60
C VAL A 82 11.51 -16.02 -13.03
N THR A 83 12.54 -16.71 -13.52
CA THR A 83 12.61 -17.23 -14.91
C THR A 83 12.61 -18.76 -14.99
N LYS A 84 12.56 -19.45 -13.85
CA LYS A 84 12.49 -20.92 -13.74
C LYS A 84 11.53 -21.32 -12.62
N SER A 85 10.85 -22.45 -12.79
CA SER A 85 9.94 -23.01 -11.78
C SER A 85 10.72 -23.51 -10.56
N PHE A 86 10.10 -23.39 -9.40
CA PHE A 86 10.60 -23.92 -8.13
C PHE A 86 9.47 -24.75 -7.51
N PRO A 87 9.32 -26.03 -7.92
CA PRO A 87 8.23 -26.90 -7.46
C PRO A 87 8.39 -27.30 -5.99
N ASP A 88 9.62 -27.25 -5.46
CA ASP A 88 9.90 -27.49 -4.05
C ASP A 88 9.38 -26.33 -3.20
N GLY A 89 8.53 -26.66 -2.24
CA GLY A 89 8.02 -25.71 -1.25
C GLY A 89 9.01 -25.44 -0.12
N SER A 90 8.73 -24.45 0.72
CA SER A 90 9.57 -24.06 1.86
C SER A 90 10.99 -23.59 1.49
N VAL A 91 11.10 -22.76 0.45
CA VAL A 91 12.38 -22.20 -0.01
C VAL A 91 12.31 -20.68 -0.14
N ILE A 92 13.46 -20.03 0.02
CA ILE A 92 13.68 -18.64 -0.35
C ILE A 92 14.45 -18.59 -1.65
N ILE A 93 13.93 -17.87 -2.63
CA ILE A 93 14.59 -17.58 -3.91
C ILE A 93 14.77 -16.07 -4.06
N GLY A 94 15.80 -15.63 -4.77
CA GLY A 94 16.03 -14.21 -5.01
C GLY A 94 17.08 -13.90 -6.06
N GLY A 95 17.15 -12.63 -6.47
CA GLY A 95 18.05 -12.14 -7.50
C GLY A 95 17.43 -12.06 -8.90
N ASN A 96 18.26 -11.66 -9.87
CA ASN A 96 17.89 -11.54 -11.28
C ASN A 96 18.99 -12.17 -12.15
N PRO A 97 18.80 -13.40 -12.68
CA PRO A 97 17.63 -14.25 -12.50
C PRO A 97 17.55 -14.86 -11.08
N ALA A 98 16.35 -15.08 -10.58
CA ALA A 98 16.13 -15.64 -9.26
C ALA A 98 16.77 -17.02 -9.11
N GLN A 99 17.59 -17.19 -8.08
CA GLN A 99 18.23 -18.46 -7.70
C GLN A 99 17.75 -18.88 -6.31
N TYR A 100 17.87 -20.18 -6.02
CA TYR A 100 17.72 -20.70 -4.66
C TYR A 100 18.72 -20.03 -3.72
N ILE A 101 18.24 -19.60 -2.54
CA ILE A 101 19.07 -19.04 -1.47
C ILE A 101 19.20 -20.05 -0.33
N ARG A 102 18.07 -20.48 0.25
CA ARG A 102 18.03 -21.42 1.38
C ARG A 102 16.62 -21.95 1.64
N ASN A 103 16.50 -22.99 2.47
CA ASN A 103 15.21 -23.48 2.99
C ASN A 103 14.65 -22.57 4.09
N THR A 104 13.32 -22.62 4.28
CA THR A 104 12.59 -21.89 5.34
C THR A 104 12.32 -22.75 6.57
N ASP A 105 12.35 -24.08 6.46
CA ASP A 105 12.03 -24.99 7.57
C ASP A 105 13.06 -24.94 8.71
N ASP A 106 14.27 -24.42 8.43
CA ASP A 106 15.34 -24.19 9.42
C ASP A 106 15.19 -22.86 10.18
N GLN A 107 14.06 -22.17 10.06
CA GLN A 107 13.83 -20.87 10.71
C GLN A 107 12.71 -20.96 11.73
N TYR A 108 13.09 -20.86 12.99
CA TYR A 108 12.16 -20.48 14.06
C TYR A 108 11.53 -19.13 13.70
N SER A 109 10.24 -18.96 13.98
CA SER A 109 9.61 -17.64 13.87
C SER A 109 10.23 -16.73 14.93
N ASP A 110 11.24 -15.94 14.58
CA ASP A 110 11.76 -14.83 15.41
C ASP A 110 10.76 -13.67 15.48
N ILE A 111 9.47 -13.96 15.27
CA ILE A 111 8.37 -13.03 15.44
C ILE A 111 8.02 -13.09 16.93
N PRO A 112 8.24 -12.02 17.70
CA PRO A 112 7.83 -11.98 19.10
C PRO A 112 6.35 -12.35 19.26
N GLU A 113 5.96 -13.00 20.36
CA GLU A 113 4.54 -13.34 20.61
C GLU A 113 3.62 -12.11 20.62
N ASP A 114 4.17 -10.92 20.88
CA ASP A 114 3.50 -9.62 20.83
C ASP A 114 3.57 -8.91 19.47
N ALA A 115 4.09 -9.57 18.43
CA ALA A 115 4.07 -9.01 17.09
C ALA A 115 2.63 -8.83 16.59
N PHE A 116 2.29 -7.60 16.23
CA PHE A 116 0.96 -7.21 15.79
C PHE A 116 0.57 -7.93 14.50
N LYS A 117 -0.63 -8.51 14.44
CA LYS A 117 -1.16 -9.01 13.16
C LYS A 117 -1.46 -7.82 12.26
N ALA A 118 -1.19 -7.93 10.97
CA ALA A 118 -1.55 -6.86 10.01
C ALA A 118 -3.05 -6.51 10.06
N SER A 119 -3.91 -7.48 10.42
CA SER A 119 -5.35 -7.28 10.66
C SER A 119 -5.71 -6.52 11.95
N GLU A 120 -4.78 -6.44 12.89
CA GLU A 120 -4.91 -5.73 14.18
C GLU A 120 -4.43 -4.28 14.10
N ILE A 121 -3.76 -3.90 13.00
CA ILE A 121 -3.38 -2.51 12.74
C ILE A 121 -4.64 -1.68 12.51
N ARG A 122 -5.10 -1.00 13.57
CA ARG A 122 -6.15 0.02 13.54
C ARG A 122 -5.49 1.38 13.64
N TYR A 123 -5.43 2.14 12.55
CA TYR A 123 -5.02 3.55 12.61
C TYR A 123 -6.22 4.40 13.08
N ASP A 124 -6.39 4.52 14.39
CA ASP A 124 -7.15 5.62 14.99
C ASP A 124 -6.13 6.59 15.59
N VAL A 125 -5.55 7.45 14.77
CA VAL A 125 -4.46 8.36 15.18
C VAL A 125 -5.05 9.54 15.93
N LYS A 126 -5.57 9.33 17.15
CA LYS A 126 -5.84 10.45 18.06
C LYS A 126 -4.52 11.05 18.53
N GLN A 127 -3.97 11.95 17.73
CA GLN A 127 -2.78 12.72 18.10
C GLN A 127 -3.21 13.95 18.92
N ARG A 128 -2.56 14.15 20.08
CA ARG A 128 -2.79 15.33 20.93
C ARG A 128 -2.05 16.52 20.31
N LEU A 129 -2.78 17.61 20.05
CA LEU A 129 -2.22 18.86 19.50
C LEU A 129 -2.19 19.95 20.57
N ASN A 130 -1.04 20.58 20.78
CA ASN A 130 -0.93 21.80 21.58
C ASN A 130 -1.34 23.04 20.77
N VAL A 131 -1.78 24.10 21.46
CA VAL A 131 -2.11 25.38 20.80
C VAL A 131 -0.88 25.94 20.10
N GLY A 132 -0.96 26.11 18.78
CA GLY A 132 0.13 26.61 17.94
C GLY A 132 1.06 25.53 17.37
N GLU A 133 0.83 24.25 17.68
CA GLU A 133 1.57 23.15 17.06
C GLU A 133 1.21 22.97 15.57
N ARG A 134 2.20 22.48 14.82
CA ARG A 134 2.08 22.15 13.40
C ARG A 134 2.04 20.65 13.24
N VAL A 135 1.08 20.13 12.49
CA VAL A 135 1.06 18.72 12.11
C VAL A 135 1.04 18.59 10.60
N GLN A 136 2.02 17.83 10.11
CA GLN A 136 2.12 17.47 8.71
C GLN A 136 1.25 16.24 8.48
N VAL A 137 0.23 16.39 7.64
CA VAL A 137 -0.63 15.27 7.24
C VAL A 137 -0.15 14.83 5.85
N ALA A 138 0.61 13.74 5.79
CA ALA A 138 1.00 13.17 4.51
C ALA A 138 -0.26 12.62 3.83
N ALA A 139 -0.63 13.21 2.69
CA ALA A 139 -1.80 12.80 1.89
C ALA A 139 -1.61 11.45 1.19
N MET A 140 -0.45 10.82 1.35
CA MET A 140 -0.13 9.55 0.70
C MET A 140 -0.86 8.41 1.40
N THR A 141 -1.92 7.96 0.74
CA THR A 141 -2.56 6.66 0.90
C THR A 141 -3.53 6.59 2.08
N LEU A 142 -4.78 6.99 1.82
CA LEU A 142 -5.89 6.34 2.51
C LEU A 142 -5.88 4.87 2.08
N LEU A 143 -5.23 4.01 2.89
CA LEU A 143 -5.46 2.58 2.76
C LEU A 143 -6.98 2.33 2.88
N PRO A 144 -7.54 1.32 2.18
CA PRO A 144 -8.98 1.02 2.15
C PRO A 144 -9.67 0.84 3.52
N ASN A 145 -8.90 0.87 4.62
CA ASN A 145 -9.33 0.56 5.98
C ASN A 145 -9.29 1.77 6.95
N THR A 146 -9.32 3.01 6.47
CA THR A 146 -9.67 4.15 7.33
C THR A 146 -11.15 4.07 7.69
N ARG A 147 -11.50 3.94 8.98
CA ARG A 147 -12.90 3.96 9.42
C ARG A 147 -13.52 5.31 9.03
N GLY A 148 -14.52 5.26 8.14
CA GLY A 148 -15.30 6.43 7.72
C GLY A 148 -14.59 7.41 6.78
N GLY A 149 -13.31 7.21 6.42
CA GLY A 149 -12.61 8.10 5.48
C GLY A 149 -12.22 9.48 6.04
N HIS A 150 -11.99 9.58 7.36
CA HIS A 150 -11.56 10.81 8.02
C HIS A 150 -10.29 10.60 8.85
N TRP A 151 -9.46 11.64 8.96
CA TRP A 151 -8.43 11.77 10.00
C TRP A 151 -9.00 12.54 11.19
N SER A 152 -8.67 12.20 12.44
CA SER A 152 -9.15 12.92 13.63
C SER A 152 -8.01 13.27 14.58
N PHE A 153 -7.97 14.52 15.04
CA PHE A 153 -6.95 15.08 15.93
C PHE A 153 -7.63 15.61 17.20
N GLN A 154 -7.04 15.40 18.38
CA GLN A 154 -7.58 15.93 19.64
C GLN A 154 -6.73 17.10 20.12
N GLY A 155 -7.30 18.30 20.15
CA GLY A 155 -6.66 19.48 20.71
C GLY A 155 -6.56 19.44 22.24
N THR A 156 -5.68 20.26 22.81
CA THR A 156 -5.51 20.41 24.26
C THR A 156 -6.75 20.85 25.02
N ASN A 157 -7.75 21.40 24.32
CA ASN A 157 -9.02 21.88 24.89
C ASN A 157 -10.19 20.92 24.59
N ASP A 158 -9.90 19.62 24.40
CA ASP A 158 -10.88 18.59 24.04
C ASP A 158 -11.63 18.83 22.70
N ALA A 159 -11.18 19.80 21.91
CA ALA A 159 -11.68 19.99 20.55
C ALA A 159 -11.17 18.85 19.65
N VAL A 160 -12.09 18.12 19.02
CA VAL A 160 -11.77 17.11 18.01
C VAL A 160 -11.88 17.75 16.63
N ILE A 161 -10.79 17.70 15.87
CA ILE A 161 -10.70 18.20 14.51
C ILE A 161 -10.66 17.00 13.59
N SER A 162 -11.56 16.95 12.61
CA SER A 162 -11.61 15.90 11.61
C SER A 162 -11.40 16.48 10.22
N VAL A 163 -10.61 15.79 9.40
CA VAL A 163 -10.36 16.11 7.99
C VAL A 163 -10.91 14.98 7.14
N SER A 164 -11.82 15.30 6.23
CA SER A 164 -12.50 14.35 5.37
C SER A 164 -11.81 14.18 4.02
N ARG A 165 -12.15 13.08 3.33
CA ARG A 165 -11.75 12.80 1.95
C ARG A 165 -12.08 13.88 0.92
N ASP A 166 -13.06 14.73 1.14
CA ASP A 166 -13.37 15.82 0.21
C ASP A 166 -12.59 17.12 0.52
N GLY A 167 -11.69 17.07 1.52
CA GLY A 167 -10.96 18.24 2.02
C GLY A 167 -11.75 19.08 3.02
N SER A 168 -12.96 18.66 3.42
CA SER A 168 -13.70 19.33 4.48
C SER A 168 -13.01 19.15 5.84
N VAL A 169 -12.96 20.22 6.62
CA VAL A 169 -12.42 20.23 7.99
C VAL A 169 -13.54 20.58 8.94
N THR A 170 -13.79 19.71 9.91
CA THR A 170 -14.79 19.91 10.96
C THR A 170 -14.11 19.95 12.31
N ALA A 171 -14.46 20.91 13.16
CA ALA A 171 -14.01 20.94 14.54
C ALA A 171 -15.21 20.85 15.50
N THR A 172 -15.12 20.00 16.51
CA THR A 172 -16.17 19.75 17.51
C THR A 172 -15.59 19.90 18.92
N GLY A 173 -16.32 20.52 19.86
CA GLY A 173 -15.84 20.73 21.25
C GLY A 173 -15.83 22.20 21.68
N VAL A 174 -15.08 22.55 22.73
CA VAL A 174 -15.02 23.92 23.29
C VAL A 174 -13.56 24.38 23.44
N GLY A 175 -13.12 25.34 22.63
CA GLY A 175 -11.79 25.95 22.75
C GLY A 175 -11.21 26.49 21.44
N THR A 176 -10.17 27.32 21.54
CA THR A 176 -9.46 27.86 20.36
C THR A 176 -8.30 26.95 19.99
N ALA A 177 -8.21 26.54 18.72
CA ALA A 177 -7.10 25.76 18.20
C ALA A 177 -6.76 26.24 16.78
N GLN A 178 -5.50 26.59 16.55
CA GLN A 178 -5.00 26.91 15.22
C GLN A 178 -4.45 25.64 14.58
N VAL A 179 -4.96 25.24 13.42
CA VAL A 179 -4.44 24.07 12.68
C VAL A 179 -4.00 24.49 11.30
N ARG A 180 -2.69 24.39 11.06
CA ARG A 180 -2.12 24.53 9.73
C ARG A 180 -1.97 23.14 9.12
N LEU A 181 -2.65 22.91 7.99
CA LEU A 181 -2.55 21.66 7.24
C LEU A 181 -1.57 21.87 6.07
N THR A 182 -0.59 20.98 5.95
CA THR A 182 0.35 20.97 4.82
C THR A 182 0.14 19.69 4.02
N PHE A 183 -0.22 19.83 2.75
CA PHE A 183 -0.38 18.72 1.82
C PHE A 183 0.88 18.58 0.96
N VAL A 184 1.38 17.36 0.85
CA VAL A 184 2.58 17.02 0.06
C VAL A 184 2.19 15.98 -0.97
N GLN A 185 2.43 16.28 -2.25
CA GLN A 185 2.23 15.32 -3.34
C GLN A 185 3.29 14.20 -3.31
N PRO A 186 3.03 13.03 -3.91
CA PRO A 186 3.90 11.86 -3.84
C PRO A 186 5.34 12.06 -4.34
N ASN A 187 5.55 13.04 -5.22
CA ASN A 187 6.86 13.40 -5.76
C ASN A 187 7.62 14.41 -4.88
N PHE A 188 7.07 14.85 -3.74
CA PHE A 188 7.67 15.82 -2.80
C PHE A 188 8.01 17.21 -3.39
N GLU A 189 7.68 17.47 -4.65
CA GLU A 189 8.06 18.71 -5.34
C GLU A 189 7.06 19.86 -5.14
N GLN A 190 5.80 19.54 -4.82
CA GLN A 190 4.76 20.55 -4.62
C GLN A 190 4.22 20.50 -3.19
N VAL A 191 4.50 21.55 -2.43
CA VAL A 191 4.01 21.76 -1.07
C VAL A 191 2.94 22.85 -1.12
N LEU A 192 1.67 22.46 -1.00
CA LEU A 192 0.59 23.40 -0.76
C LEU A 192 0.44 23.55 0.76
N THR A 193 0.82 24.73 1.26
CA THR A 193 0.60 25.12 2.65
C THR A 193 -0.45 26.20 2.67
N ASP A 194 -1.57 25.92 3.33
CA ASP A 194 -2.52 26.96 3.68
C ASP A 194 -2.86 26.85 5.17
N ALA A 195 -3.10 28.00 5.79
CA ALA A 195 -3.44 28.06 7.20
C ALA A 195 -4.93 28.31 7.32
N ILE A 196 -5.67 27.34 7.85
CA ILE A 196 -7.08 27.55 8.16
C ILE A 196 -7.19 27.80 9.66
N ASP A 197 -7.43 29.04 10.02
CA ASP A 197 -7.66 29.43 11.41
C ASP A 197 -9.11 29.08 11.78
N PHE A 198 -9.28 28.21 12.77
CA PHE A 198 -10.59 27.88 13.32
C PHE A 198 -10.70 28.35 14.77
N THR A 199 -11.81 28.98 15.10
CA THR A 199 -12.18 29.27 16.50
C THR A 199 -13.44 28.47 16.81
N VAL A 200 -13.37 27.51 17.74
CA VAL A 200 -14.54 26.77 18.20
C VAL A 200 -14.96 27.34 19.55
N SER A 201 -15.99 28.20 19.55
CA SER A 201 -16.52 28.78 20.79
C SER A 201 -17.57 27.85 21.41
N ALA A 202 -17.76 27.94 22.73
CA ALA A 202 -18.83 27.22 23.44
C ALA A 202 -20.25 27.47 22.88
N SER A 203 -20.44 28.60 22.20
CA SER A 203 -21.70 29.00 21.55
C SER A 203 -21.92 28.43 20.15
N ARG A 204 -20.89 27.82 19.53
CA ARG A 204 -20.95 27.17 18.21
C ARG A 204 -20.09 25.90 18.24
N PRO A 205 -20.64 24.77 18.75
CA PRO A 205 -19.88 23.55 19.01
C PRO A 205 -19.51 22.76 17.74
N THR A 206 -19.87 23.26 16.56
CA THR A 206 -19.46 22.69 15.27
C THR A 206 -19.27 23.82 14.27
N THR A 207 -18.05 23.91 13.73
CA THR A 207 -17.74 24.78 12.59
C THR A 207 -17.20 23.90 11.47
N SER A 208 -17.77 24.05 10.28
CA SER A 208 -17.30 23.41 9.05
C SER A 208 -16.90 24.52 8.08
N VAL A 209 -15.68 24.44 7.55
CA VAL A 209 -15.26 25.29 6.43
C VAL A 209 -14.93 24.36 5.28
N ALA A 210 -15.67 24.52 4.18
CA ALA A 210 -15.28 23.95 2.90
C ALA A 210 -14.26 24.91 2.28
N HIS A 211 -13.07 24.41 1.95
CA HIS A 211 -12.12 25.24 1.22
C HIS A 211 -12.57 25.35 -0.25
N PRO A 212 -12.79 26.56 -0.79
CA PRO A 212 -13.46 26.74 -2.09
C PRO A 212 -12.68 26.19 -3.29
N SER A 213 -11.39 25.91 -3.14
CA SER A 213 -10.49 25.46 -4.21
C SER A 213 -9.92 24.06 -4.01
N TRP A 214 -10.35 23.31 -2.98
CA TRP A 214 -9.80 21.97 -2.70
C TRP A 214 -10.82 20.89 -3.03
N ARG A 215 -10.40 19.90 -3.81
CA ARG A 215 -11.02 18.59 -3.94
C ARG A 215 -9.89 17.58 -3.96
N LEU A 216 -9.90 16.59 -3.08
CA LEU A 216 -9.06 15.43 -3.29
C LEU A 216 -9.65 14.71 -4.51
N VAL A 217 -8.81 14.56 -5.53
CA VAL A 217 -9.17 13.83 -6.75
C VAL A 217 -8.75 12.39 -6.51
N ASP A 218 -9.65 11.45 -6.81
CA ASP A 218 -9.40 10.00 -6.69
C ASP A 218 -8.16 9.56 -7.47
#